data_AF-A0A0F9UUE0-F1
#
_entry.id   AF-A0A0F9UUE0-F1
#
_cell.length_a   1.000
_cell.length_b   1.000
_cell.length_c   1.000
_cell.angle_alpha   90.00
_cell.angle_beta   90.00
_cell.angle_gamma   90.00
#
_symmetry.space_group_name_H-M   'P 1'
#
loop_
_entity.id
_entity.type
_entity.pdbx_description
1 polymer ?
#
loop_
_entity_poly.entity_id
_entity_poly.type
_entity_poly.pdbx_seq_one_letter_code
_entity_poly.pdbx_strand_id
1 'polypeptide(L)' 'MVIDCHLDEQNNPVAVDLEAILTRRIQRLPWRLLKDSRVWKLGWR' A
#
# COMPACT_ATOMS: atom_id res chain seq x y z
N MET A 1 6.79 3.22 3.73
CA MET A 1 7.65 2.55 2.73
C MET A 1 6.88 1.34 2.20
N VAL A 2 6.89 1.07 0.90
CA VAL A 2 6.35 -0.20 0.39
C VAL A 2 7.34 -1.28 0.76
N ILE A 3 6.89 -2.31 1.47
CA ILE A 3 7.74 -3.42 1.91
C ILE A 3 7.40 -4.72 1.19
N ASP A 4 6.17 -4.86 0.69
CA ASP A 4 5.73 -6.05 -0.05
C ASP A 4 4.64 -5.69 -1.08
N CYS A 5 4.54 -6.49 -2.13
CA CYS A 5 3.55 -6.36 -3.20
C CYS A 5 2.92 -7.72 -3.49
N HIS A 6 1.61 -7.80 -3.31
CA HIS A 6 0.82 -9.01 -3.53
C HIS A 6 0.27 -8.98 -4.95
N LEU A 7 0.56 -10.04 -5.70
CA LEU A 7 0.13 -10.22 -7.08
C LEU A 7 -0.95 -11.31 -7.16
N ASP A 8 -1.81 -11.24 -8.16
CA ASP A 8 -2.72 -12.34 -8.51
C ASP A 8 -2.04 -13.43 -9.35
N GLU A 9 -2.81 -14.45 -9.74
CA GLU A 9 -2.35 -15.57 -10.57
C GLU A 9 -1.86 -15.13 -11.97
N GLN A 10 -2.25 -13.95 -12.42
CA GLN A 10 -1.87 -13.35 -13.70
C GLN A 10 -0.74 -12.32 -13.52
N ASN A 11 -0.12 -12.30 -12.34
CA ASN A 11 0.98 -11.42 -11.97
C ASN A 11 0.59 -9.92 -11.93
N ASN A 12 -0.69 -9.60 -11.80
CA ASN A 12 -1.15 -8.23 -11.61
C ASN A 12 -1.14 -7.85 -10.12
N PRO A 13 -0.75 -6.62 -9.76
CA PRO A 13 -0.84 -6.18 -8.38
C PRO A 13 -2.28 -6.19 -7.91
N VAL A 14 -2.52 -6.68 -6.69
CA VAL A 14 -3.83 -6.66 -6.02
C VAL A 14 -3.76 -5.90 -4.69
N ALA A 15 -2.65 -5.99 -3.97
CA ALA A 15 -2.43 -5.26 -2.72
C ALA A 15 -0.96 -4.95 -2.50
N VAL A 16 -0.67 -4.00 -1.62
CA VAL A 16 0.69 -3.74 -1.13
C VAL A 16 0.69 -3.61 0.38
N ASP A 17 1.81 -4.00 0.98
CA ASP A 17 2.06 -3.76 2.39
C ASP A 17 2.94 -2.52 2.54
N LEU A 18 2.45 -1.60 3.37
CA LEU A 18 3.11 -0.35 3.66
C LEU A 18 3.53 -0.33 5.13
N GLU A 19 4.80 -0.06 5.36
CA GLU A 19 5.34 0.15 6.70
C GLU A 19 5.49 1.64 7.02
N ALA A 20 4.93 2.06 8.15
CA ALA A 20 5.26 3.30 8.82
C ALA A 20 6.54 3.10 9.65
N ILE A 21 7.67 3.61 9.16
CA ILE A 21 9.01 3.35 9.73
C ILE A 21 9.13 3.77 11.20
N LEU A 22 8.50 4.89 11.58
CA LEU A 22 8.59 5.42 12.94
C LEU A 22 7.84 4.56 13.95
N THR A 23 6.68 4.02 13.57
CA THR A 23 5.84 3.21 14.46
C THR A 23 5.96 1.71 14.20
N ARG A 24 6.77 1.31 13.21
CA ARG A 24 6.87 -0.06 12.66
C ARG A 24 5.53 -0.70 12.34
N ARG A 25 4.54 0.14 12.03
CA ARG A 25 3.18 -0.32 11.74
C ARG A 25 3.12 -0.76 10.29
N ILE A 26 2.66 -1.97 10.04
CA ILE A 26 2.40 -2.48 8.71
C ILE A 26 0.90 -2.36 8.42
N GLN A 27 0.57 -1.85 7.25
CA GLN A 27 -0.80 -1.78 6.75
C GLN A 27 -0.87 -2.32 5.33
N ARG A 28 -1.76 -3.32 5.13
CA ARG A 28 -2.10 -3.83 3.80
C ARG A 28 -3.20 -2.98 3.19
N LEU A 29 -2.99 -2.52 1.96
CA LEU A 29 -3.98 -1.76 1.21
C LEU A 29 -4.11 -2.31 -0.21
N PRO A 30 -5.33 -2.34 -0.79
CA PRO A 30 -5.50 -2.58 -2.21
C PRO A 30 -4.70 -1.54 -3.02
N TRP A 31 -3.87 -1.99 -3.95
CA TRP A 31 -2.96 -1.10 -4.69
C TRP A 31 -3.71 0.00 -5.45
N ARG A 32 -4.94 -0.28 -5.89
CA ARG A 32 -5.80 0.67 -6.60
C ARG A 32 -6.14 1.90 -5.75
N LEU A 33 -6.19 1.76 -4.42
CA LEU A 33 -6.41 2.90 -3.52
C LEU A 33 -5.24 3.88 -3.51
N LEU A 34 -4.02 3.43 -3.85
CA LEU A 34 -2.86 4.31 -4.00
C LEU A 34 -2.95 5.21 -5.23
N LYS A 35 -3.71 4.78 -6.26
CA LYS A 35 -3.96 5.60 -7.46
C LYS A 35 -5.00 6.68 -7.23
N ASP A 36 -5.88 6.52 -6.24
CA ASP A 36 -6.85 7.55 -5.91
C ASP A 36 -6.22 8.57 -4.97
N SER A 37 -5.80 9.71 -5.52
CA SER A 37 -5.24 10.84 -4.77
C SER A 37 -6.20 11.46 -3.75
N ARG A 38 -7.50 11.14 -3.81
CA ARG A 38 -8.51 11.57 -2.81
C ARG A 38 -8.52 10.64 -1.59
N VAL A 39 -8.16 9.37 -1.78
CA VAL A 39 -8.05 8.36 -0.70
C VAL A 39 -6.63 8.35 -0.12
N TRP A 40 -5.63 8.47 -0.99
CA TRP A 40 -4.23 8.54 -0.63
C TRP A 40 -3.85 9.97 -0.22
N LYS A 41 -4.05 10.29 1.06
CA LYS A 41 -3.43 11.48 1.65
C LYS A 41 -1.93 11.27 1.67
N LEU A 42 -1.22 11.91 0.74
CA LEU A 42 0.24 12.05 0.80
C LEU A 42 0.59 12.72 2.12
N GLY A 43 1.08 11.93 3.06
CA GLY A 43 1.15 12.30 4.47
C GLY A 43 0.25 11.37 5.26
N TRP A 44 0.86 10.31 5.77
CA TRP A 44 0.39 9.63 6.98
C TRP A 44 0.26 10.73 8.04
N ARG A 45 -0.94 11.29 8.21
CA ARG A 45 -1.21 12.24 9.29
C ARG A 45 -1.53 11.45 10.54
#